data_AF-A0A507BHT5-F1
#
_entry.id   AF-A0A507BHT5-F1
#
_cell.length_a   1.000
_cell.length_b   1.000
_cell.length_c   1.000
_cell.angle_alpha   90.00
_cell.angle_beta   90.00
_cell.angle_gamma   90.00
#
_symmetry.space_group_name_H-M   'P 1'
#
loop_
_entity.id
_entity.type
_entity.pdbx_description
1 polymer ?
#
loop_
_entity_poly.entity_id
_entity_poly.type
_entity_poly.pdbx_seq_one_letter_code
_entity_poly.pdbx_strand_id
1 'polypeptide(L)'
;MSNDPWVAPPEDWLVFTNCTAGAYWLAAFVDQRYRDTAEHDAPVVATYQYVRSVMPSNITEPDFGQAVAWYNDLDVNTTVWQLCKQLRWSGDPDLAGNGVMAVYYLAAIFSTLYFLVLALERYRSISGNSPLRRLLTKITVAFRESLHGFIDAGQLFAIAMLVASCYRHGSSRIHPDKTHSIYGLENSSYLAVFAIFPPLLLQMVATELRRRKTRVIMWAVITVLAITVSALYLNLGTSVKQVLNLLDRDSATTDVFWQLHCDPEDLRGALDFALFFAEILLVLNLLWWLYRVAPVAIRSWVNRRVSKHRAWHILDRSVKVLNGFLCFAVMWTMLGLFNAYRLYFGRRMGSTNQDNQWSFGQIFALATWAPVAIDLISIFVHGAKDGLEGKISERYHLVEAPPTPVTYLDMDPLQVPAEPQYSHVLAESTDGRYDKA
;
A
#
# COMPACT_ATOMS: atom_id res chain seq x y z
N MET A 1 -62.87 -25.77 -13.05
CA MET A 1 -61.54 -25.13 -12.95
C MET A 1 -61.73 -23.74 -13.52
N SER A 2 -61.66 -22.71 -12.69
CA SER A 2 -61.72 -21.33 -13.17
C SER A 2 -60.44 -21.07 -13.96
N ASN A 3 -60.58 -20.71 -15.24
CA ASN A 3 -59.46 -20.33 -16.11
C ASN A 3 -59.10 -18.87 -15.86
N ASP A 4 -58.94 -18.48 -14.60
CA ASP A 4 -58.47 -17.14 -14.29
C ASP A 4 -56.95 -17.14 -14.57
N PRO A 5 -56.46 -16.25 -15.45
CA PRO A 5 -55.04 -16.18 -15.74
C PRO A 5 -54.29 -15.83 -14.45
N TRP A 6 -53.22 -16.57 -14.16
CA TRP A 6 -52.35 -16.27 -13.03
C TRP A 6 -51.79 -14.85 -13.19
N VAL A 7 -51.92 -14.06 -12.13
CA VAL A 7 -51.38 -12.70 -12.06
C VAL A 7 -50.18 -12.74 -11.14
N ALA A 8 -49.02 -12.40 -11.68
CA ALA A 8 -47.79 -12.28 -10.92
C ALA A 8 -47.99 -11.33 -9.72
N PRO A 9 -47.63 -11.73 -8.49
CA PRO A 9 -47.66 -10.80 -7.38
C PRO A 9 -46.64 -9.69 -7.59
N PRO A 10 -46.93 -8.49 -7.10
CA PRO A 10 -45.94 -7.43 -7.04
C PRO A 10 -44.79 -7.82 -6.10
N GLU A 11 -43.58 -7.33 -6.38
CA GLU A 11 -42.34 -7.77 -5.71
C GLU A 11 -42.35 -7.56 -4.19
N ASP A 12 -43.09 -6.57 -3.70
CA ASP A 12 -43.25 -6.24 -2.28
C ASP A 12 -44.04 -7.30 -1.51
N TRP A 13 -44.71 -8.22 -2.20
CA TRP A 13 -45.47 -9.31 -1.58
C TRP A 13 -44.63 -10.58 -1.39
N LEU A 14 -43.39 -10.62 -1.90
CA LEU A 14 -42.55 -11.81 -1.78
C LEU A 14 -42.03 -11.96 -0.35
N VAL A 15 -42.25 -13.13 0.23
CA VAL A 15 -41.83 -13.44 1.60
C VAL A 15 -40.76 -14.52 1.57
N PHE A 16 -39.51 -14.11 1.82
CA PHE A 16 -38.38 -15.03 1.83
C PHE A 16 -38.35 -15.84 3.14
N THR A 17 -39.14 -16.91 3.21
CA THR A 17 -39.19 -17.79 4.40
C THR A 17 -38.39 -19.08 4.27
N ASN A 18 -38.08 -19.52 3.05
CA ASN A 18 -37.47 -20.83 2.81
C ASN A 18 -36.03 -20.70 2.32
N CYS A 19 -35.09 -20.57 3.26
CA CYS A 19 -33.67 -20.47 2.95
C CYS A 19 -33.12 -21.70 2.22
N THR A 20 -33.73 -22.89 2.38
CA THR A 20 -33.30 -24.11 1.70
C THR A 20 -33.56 -24.06 0.21
N ALA A 21 -34.73 -23.59 -0.22
CA ALA A 21 -35.06 -23.42 -1.63
C ALA A 21 -34.20 -22.32 -2.28
N GLY A 22 -33.97 -21.22 -1.58
CA GLY A 22 -33.04 -20.17 -2.03
C GLY A 22 -31.60 -20.65 -2.18
N ALA A 23 -31.10 -21.43 -1.22
CA ALA A 23 -29.75 -22.01 -1.28
C ALA A 23 -29.62 -23.04 -2.41
N TYR A 24 -30.63 -23.90 -2.61
CA TYR A 24 -30.65 -24.87 -3.71
C TYR A 24 -30.66 -24.18 -5.07
N TRP A 25 -31.48 -23.15 -5.22
CA TRP A 25 -31.52 -22.33 -6.43
C TRP A 25 -30.19 -21.66 -6.73
N LEU A 26 -29.59 -21.01 -5.73
CA LEU A 26 -28.31 -20.36 -5.88
C LEU A 26 -27.21 -21.36 -6.28
N ALA A 27 -27.15 -22.52 -5.61
CA ALA A 27 -26.18 -23.57 -5.91
C ALA A 27 -26.35 -24.11 -7.34
N ALA A 28 -27.59 -24.30 -7.77
CA ALA A 28 -27.89 -24.82 -9.10
C ALA A 28 -27.63 -23.76 -10.20
N PHE A 29 -27.95 -22.49 -9.95
CA PHE A 29 -27.60 -21.37 -10.82
C PHE A 29 -26.07 -21.23 -11.00
N VAL A 30 -25.32 -21.46 -9.91
CA VAL A 30 -23.86 -21.47 -9.90
C VAL A 30 -23.26 -22.65 -10.69
N ASP A 31 -23.70 -23.90 -10.42
CA ASP A 31 -23.24 -25.10 -11.15
C ASP A 31 -23.48 -24.97 -12.65
N GLN A 32 -24.58 -24.32 -13.03
CA GLN A 32 -24.92 -24.13 -14.41
C GLN A 32 -23.99 -23.16 -15.15
N ARG A 33 -23.69 -22.01 -14.55
CA ARG A 33 -22.77 -21.02 -15.13
C ARG A 33 -21.37 -21.61 -15.32
N TYR A 34 -21.01 -22.61 -14.51
CA TYR A 34 -19.75 -23.33 -14.60
C TYR A 34 -19.68 -24.31 -15.78
N ARG A 35 -20.83 -24.81 -16.30
CA ARG A 35 -20.88 -25.80 -17.39
C ARG A 35 -21.07 -25.24 -18.79
N ASP A 36 -20.91 -23.93 -18.99
CA ASP A 36 -21.02 -23.26 -20.30
C ASP A 36 -22.38 -23.46 -21.00
N THR A 37 -23.43 -23.82 -20.26
CA THR A 37 -24.81 -23.78 -20.79
C THR A 37 -25.27 -22.32 -20.86
N ALA A 38 -26.04 -21.96 -21.88
CA ALA A 38 -26.47 -20.59 -22.13
C ALA A 38 -27.09 -19.92 -20.87
N GLU A 39 -26.85 -18.61 -20.69
CA GLU A 39 -27.30 -17.81 -19.53
C GLU A 39 -28.81 -17.88 -19.21
N HIS A 40 -29.61 -18.42 -20.12
CA HIS A 40 -31.07 -18.55 -19.98
C HIS A 40 -31.55 -19.89 -19.43
N ASP A 41 -30.65 -20.85 -19.18
CA ASP A 41 -31.06 -22.19 -18.76
C ASP A 41 -31.18 -22.35 -17.22
N ALA A 42 -31.23 -21.26 -16.43
CA ALA A 42 -31.33 -21.27 -14.95
C ALA A 42 -32.14 -22.49 -14.50
N PRO A 43 -31.58 -23.44 -13.71
CA PRO A 43 -32.08 -24.80 -13.64
C PRO A 43 -33.55 -24.76 -13.28
N VAL A 44 -34.38 -25.05 -14.27
CA VAL A 44 -35.76 -24.54 -14.31
C VAL A 44 -36.57 -25.05 -13.11
N VAL A 45 -36.21 -26.25 -12.64
CA VAL A 45 -36.74 -26.86 -11.41
C VAL A 45 -36.36 -26.09 -10.15
N ALA A 46 -35.09 -25.68 -10.03
CA ALA A 46 -34.62 -24.92 -8.89
C ALA A 46 -35.24 -23.51 -8.90
N THR A 47 -35.36 -22.88 -10.08
CA THR A 47 -36.00 -21.56 -10.23
C THR A 47 -37.48 -21.63 -9.86
N TYR A 48 -38.19 -22.67 -10.31
CA TYR A 48 -39.57 -22.91 -9.91
C TYR A 48 -39.71 -23.13 -8.39
N GLN A 49 -38.84 -23.95 -7.78
CA GLN A 49 -38.86 -24.18 -6.33
C GLN A 49 -38.57 -22.90 -5.56
N TYR A 50 -37.65 -22.09 -6.05
CA TYR A 50 -37.33 -20.78 -5.49
C TYR A 50 -38.54 -19.84 -5.53
N VAL A 51 -39.09 -19.63 -6.72
CA VAL A 51 -40.27 -18.78 -6.94
C VAL A 51 -41.41 -19.25 -6.03
N ARG A 52 -41.75 -20.54 -6.05
CA ARG A 52 -42.79 -21.10 -5.18
C ARG A 52 -42.53 -20.86 -3.69
N SER A 53 -41.27 -20.89 -3.29
CA SER A 53 -40.89 -20.74 -1.88
C SER A 53 -40.97 -19.31 -1.34
N VAL A 54 -40.98 -18.33 -2.25
CA VAL A 54 -41.13 -16.90 -1.91
C VAL A 54 -42.57 -16.41 -2.10
N MET A 55 -43.46 -17.25 -2.63
CA MET A 55 -44.87 -16.92 -2.83
C MET A 55 -45.66 -16.96 -1.52
N PRO A 56 -46.48 -15.93 -1.23
CA PRO A 56 -47.45 -15.98 -0.16
C PRO A 56 -48.44 -17.13 -0.30
N SER A 57 -48.76 -17.79 0.82
CA SER A 57 -49.71 -18.91 0.86
C SER A 57 -51.14 -18.59 0.41
N ASN A 58 -51.51 -17.29 0.30
CA ASN A 58 -52.82 -16.83 -0.13
C ASN A 58 -52.94 -16.60 -1.64
N ILE A 59 -51.88 -16.82 -2.41
CA ILE A 59 -51.86 -16.64 -3.87
C ILE A 59 -51.96 -18.01 -4.53
N THR A 60 -52.68 -18.08 -5.65
CA THR A 60 -52.73 -19.26 -6.49
C THR A 60 -51.32 -19.65 -6.93
N GLU A 61 -50.94 -20.89 -6.64
CA GLU A 61 -49.62 -21.41 -6.98
C GLU A 61 -49.41 -21.31 -8.51
N PRO A 62 -48.35 -20.63 -8.97
CA PRO A 62 -48.09 -20.52 -10.40
C PRO A 62 -47.87 -21.91 -10.99
N ASP A 63 -48.34 -22.10 -12.21
CA ASP A 63 -47.81 -23.21 -12.99
C ASP A 63 -46.32 -22.99 -13.29
N PHE A 64 -45.65 -24.05 -13.71
CA PHE A 64 -44.22 -24.02 -13.98
C PHE A 64 -43.84 -22.97 -15.05
N GLY A 65 -44.65 -22.80 -16.10
CA GLY A 65 -44.37 -21.84 -17.16
C GLY A 65 -44.53 -20.39 -16.70
N GLN A 66 -45.52 -20.13 -15.86
CA GLN A 66 -45.82 -18.82 -15.27
C GLN A 66 -44.72 -18.36 -14.31
N ALA A 67 -44.23 -19.27 -13.45
CA ALA A 67 -43.15 -18.98 -12.51
C ALA A 67 -41.84 -18.60 -13.23
N VAL A 68 -41.52 -19.28 -14.33
CA VAL A 68 -40.31 -19.04 -15.12
C VAL A 68 -40.43 -17.76 -15.94
N ALA A 69 -41.59 -17.53 -16.56
CA ALA A 69 -41.85 -16.30 -17.30
C ALA A 69 -41.74 -15.06 -16.40
N TRP A 70 -42.27 -15.14 -15.17
CA TRP A 70 -42.14 -14.07 -14.19
C TRP A 70 -40.73 -13.89 -13.66
N TYR A 71 -40.00 -14.98 -13.39
CA TYR A 71 -38.61 -14.91 -12.93
C TYR A 71 -37.72 -14.16 -13.93
N ASN A 72 -37.93 -14.37 -15.24
CA ASN A 72 -37.20 -13.67 -16.29
C ASN A 72 -37.57 -12.18 -16.42
N ASP A 73 -38.67 -11.74 -15.82
CA ASP A 73 -39.21 -10.37 -15.88
C ASP A 73 -38.90 -9.55 -14.60
N LEU A 74 -38.33 -10.19 -13.56
CA LEU A 74 -37.92 -9.50 -12.33
C LEU A 74 -36.75 -8.54 -12.61
N ASP A 75 -36.91 -7.26 -12.24
CA ASP A 75 -35.86 -6.25 -12.38
C ASP A 75 -34.75 -6.55 -11.36
N VAL A 76 -33.70 -7.23 -11.83
CA VAL A 76 -32.58 -7.76 -11.05
C VAL A 76 -31.82 -6.67 -10.24
N ASN A 77 -32.05 -5.39 -10.52
CA ASN A 77 -31.29 -4.28 -9.93
C ASN A 77 -31.53 -4.05 -8.43
N THR A 78 -32.72 -4.34 -7.88
CA THR A 78 -33.02 -4.16 -6.45
C THR A 78 -32.57 -5.33 -5.58
N THR A 79 -32.46 -6.54 -6.15
CA THR A 79 -32.12 -7.78 -5.44
C THR A 79 -30.61 -8.01 -5.30
N VAL A 80 -29.81 -7.52 -6.25
CA VAL A 80 -28.34 -7.67 -6.22
C VAL A 80 -27.73 -7.08 -4.94
N TRP A 81 -28.21 -5.93 -4.46
CA TRP A 81 -27.68 -5.31 -3.24
C TRP A 81 -27.88 -6.15 -1.98
N GLN A 82 -29.03 -6.81 -1.87
CA GLN A 82 -29.33 -7.68 -0.74
C GLN A 82 -28.57 -8.99 -0.86
N LEU A 83 -28.41 -9.51 -2.09
CA LEU A 83 -27.60 -10.68 -2.38
C LEU A 83 -26.14 -10.46 -1.98
N CYS A 84 -25.57 -9.29 -2.26
CA CYS A 84 -24.23 -8.93 -1.79
C CYS A 84 -24.13 -9.11 -0.25
N LYS A 85 -25.03 -8.54 0.54
CA LYS A 85 -24.96 -8.70 2.00
C LYS A 85 -25.03 -10.14 2.50
N GLN A 86 -25.59 -11.06 1.71
CA GLN A 86 -25.74 -12.47 2.07
C GLN A 86 -24.61 -13.35 1.52
N LEU A 87 -23.79 -12.85 0.59
CA LEU A 87 -22.63 -13.59 0.11
C LEU A 87 -21.64 -13.78 1.26
N ARG A 88 -21.31 -15.04 1.53
CA ARG A 88 -20.32 -15.43 2.54
C ARG A 88 -18.92 -15.16 2.02
N TRP A 89 -18.58 -13.89 1.98
CA TRP A 89 -17.26 -13.40 1.65
C TRP A 89 -16.55 -12.95 2.94
N SER A 90 -15.28 -13.32 3.10
CA SER A 90 -14.47 -12.91 4.25
C SER A 90 -13.30 -12.05 3.80
N GLY A 91 -13.22 -10.85 4.39
CA GLY A 91 -12.07 -9.98 4.26
C GLY A 91 -10.81 -10.57 4.86
N ASP A 92 -9.68 -9.93 4.56
CA ASP A 92 -8.39 -10.33 5.09
C ASP A 92 -7.90 -9.29 6.10
N PRO A 93 -8.02 -9.56 7.41
CA PRO A 93 -7.61 -8.61 8.44
C PRO A 93 -6.11 -8.32 8.39
N ASP A 94 -5.26 -9.16 7.79
CA ASP A 94 -3.82 -8.87 7.71
C ASP A 94 -3.49 -7.88 6.57
N LEU A 95 -4.42 -7.62 5.64
CA LEU A 95 -4.27 -6.63 4.57
C LEU A 95 -5.07 -5.35 4.86
N ALA A 96 -6.34 -5.51 5.17
CA ALA A 96 -7.29 -4.42 5.34
C ALA A 96 -7.72 -4.27 6.81
N GLY A 97 -7.01 -4.88 7.76
CA GLY A 97 -7.33 -4.76 9.18
C GLY A 97 -7.17 -3.34 9.73
N ASN A 98 -7.88 -3.05 10.82
CA ASN A 98 -7.76 -1.76 11.52
C ASN A 98 -6.32 -1.47 11.96
N GLY A 99 -5.62 -2.45 12.52
CA GLY A 99 -4.26 -2.25 12.99
C GLY A 99 -3.26 -2.08 11.84
N VAL A 100 -3.37 -2.84 10.75
CA VAL A 100 -2.52 -2.67 9.56
C VAL A 100 -2.76 -1.28 8.92
N MET A 101 -4.01 -0.82 8.86
CA MET A 101 -4.29 0.54 8.40
C MET A 101 -3.65 1.61 9.28
N ALA A 102 -3.65 1.44 10.60
CA ALA A 102 -2.96 2.35 11.50
C ALA A 102 -1.43 2.38 11.23
N VAL A 103 -0.82 1.25 10.89
CA VAL A 103 0.60 1.17 10.47
C VAL A 103 0.85 1.98 9.20
N TYR A 104 -0.01 1.87 8.19
CA TYR A 104 0.11 2.65 6.95
C TYR A 104 -0.07 4.15 7.18
N TYR A 105 -1.03 4.55 8.02
CA TYR A 105 -1.21 5.95 8.40
C TYR A 105 0.01 6.49 9.17
N LEU A 106 0.56 5.73 10.12
CA LEU A 106 1.76 6.14 10.85
C LEU A 106 2.95 6.33 9.91
N ALA A 107 3.18 5.39 8.98
CA ALA A 107 4.22 5.50 7.97
C ALA A 107 4.05 6.77 7.12
N ALA A 108 2.84 7.03 6.62
CA ALA A 108 2.54 8.19 5.79
C ALA A 108 2.68 9.52 6.55
N ILE A 109 2.17 9.59 7.79
CA ILE A 109 2.24 10.77 8.65
C ILE A 109 3.69 11.09 9.00
N PHE A 110 4.47 10.10 9.50
CA PHE A 110 5.86 10.34 9.83
C PHE A 110 6.67 10.73 8.58
N SER A 111 6.53 10.02 7.47
CA SER A 111 7.26 10.38 6.24
C SER A 111 6.92 11.78 5.75
N THR A 112 5.66 12.20 5.89
CA THR A 112 5.21 13.57 5.58
C THR A 112 5.87 14.60 6.50
N LEU A 113 5.86 14.37 7.82
CA LEU A 113 6.45 15.29 8.79
C LEU A 113 7.95 15.49 8.53
N TYR A 114 8.69 14.39 8.32
CA TYR A 114 10.11 14.44 7.99
C TYR A 114 10.37 15.15 6.66
N PHE A 115 9.58 14.84 5.63
CA PHE A 115 9.71 15.49 4.34
C PHE A 115 9.51 17.00 4.45
N LEU A 116 8.43 17.46 5.10
CA LEU A 116 8.12 18.88 5.24
C LEU A 116 9.19 19.63 6.02
N VAL A 117 9.63 19.11 7.18
CA VAL A 117 10.66 19.74 8.01
C VAL A 117 11.97 19.89 7.24
N LEU A 118 12.45 18.82 6.60
CA LEU A 118 13.74 18.81 5.90
C LEU A 118 13.68 19.53 4.55
N ALA A 119 12.55 19.51 3.84
CA ALA A 119 12.35 20.30 2.64
C ALA A 119 12.35 21.80 2.96
N LEU A 120 11.65 22.23 4.01
CA LEU A 120 11.61 23.63 4.45
C LEU A 120 13.00 24.15 4.85
N GLU A 121 13.78 23.35 5.57
CA GLU A 121 15.17 23.67 5.90
C GLU A 121 16.01 23.92 4.64
N ARG A 122 15.77 23.15 3.57
CA ARG A 122 16.51 23.30 2.31
C ARG A 122 16.18 24.59 1.55
N TYR A 123 14.98 25.13 1.73
CA TYR A 123 14.53 26.37 1.06
C TYR A 123 14.79 27.63 1.88
N ARG A 124 14.73 27.55 3.20
CA ARG A 124 14.98 28.71 4.05
C ARG A 124 16.47 28.83 4.37
N SER A 125 17.12 29.84 3.78
CA SER A 125 18.36 30.38 4.34
C SER A 125 17.97 31.19 5.59
N ILE A 126 17.98 30.54 6.75
CA ILE A 126 17.55 31.19 8.00
C ILE A 126 18.69 32.08 8.49
N SER A 127 18.68 33.37 8.13
CA SER A 127 19.56 34.37 8.74
C SER A 127 18.80 35.10 9.87
N GLY A 128 19.38 35.16 11.08
CA GLY A 128 18.84 35.89 12.23
C GLY A 128 18.93 35.14 13.58
N ASN A 129 19.01 35.86 14.70
CA ASN A 129 19.26 35.30 16.05
C ASN A 129 17.98 35.10 16.91
N SER A 130 16.83 34.77 16.31
CA SER A 130 15.58 34.64 17.06
C SER A 130 15.50 33.35 17.91
N PRO A 131 14.80 33.35 19.06
CA PRO A 131 14.60 32.14 19.87
C PRO A 131 13.88 31.02 19.11
N LEU A 132 12.97 31.38 18.19
CA LEU A 132 12.29 30.45 17.29
C LEU A 132 13.28 29.70 16.39
N ARG A 133 14.38 30.35 15.95
CA ARG A 133 15.43 29.67 15.16
C ARG A 133 16.11 28.59 15.97
N ARG A 134 16.44 28.83 17.23
CA ARG A 134 17.06 27.82 18.10
C ARG A 134 16.18 26.57 18.22
N LEU A 135 14.88 26.77 18.38
CA LEU A 135 13.91 25.67 18.41
C LEU A 135 13.82 24.95 17.06
N LEU A 136 13.72 25.69 15.95
CA LEU A 136 13.66 25.11 14.61
C LEU A 136 14.93 24.32 14.26
N THR A 137 16.12 24.84 14.58
CA THR A 137 17.39 24.13 14.41
C THR A 137 17.41 22.86 15.25
N LYS A 138 16.94 22.93 16.51
CA LYS A 138 16.85 21.75 17.37
C LYS A 138 15.91 20.67 16.79
N ILE A 139 14.77 21.09 16.22
CA ILE A 139 13.84 20.20 15.52
C ILE A 139 14.49 19.62 14.27
N THR A 140 15.06 20.44 13.37
CA THR A 140 15.65 19.96 12.12
C THR A 140 16.82 19.01 12.35
N VAL A 141 17.66 19.28 13.35
CA VAL A 141 18.73 18.35 13.78
C VAL A 141 18.12 17.03 14.24
N ALA A 142 17.10 17.04 15.10
CA ALA A 142 16.47 15.80 15.56
C ALA A 142 15.87 14.96 14.42
N PHE A 143 15.19 15.62 13.48
CA PHE A 143 14.65 14.96 12.28
C PHE A 143 15.75 14.46 11.35
N ARG A 144 16.83 15.22 11.13
CA ARG A 144 17.96 14.80 10.29
C ARG A 144 18.67 13.58 10.85
N GLU A 145 18.99 13.58 12.14
CA GLU A 145 19.75 12.50 12.76
C GLU A 145 18.93 11.21 12.90
N SER A 146 17.62 11.31 13.16
CA SER A 146 16.73 10.14 13.22
C SER A 146 16.31 9.61 11.83
N LEU A 147 16.48 10.40 10.76
CA LEU A 147 16.09 10.05 9.39
C LEU A 147 16.68 8.72 8.93
N HIS A 148 17.92 8.42 9.33
CA HIS A 148 18.59 7.19 8.90
C HIS A 148 17.91 5.93 9.41
N GLY A 149 17.59 5.89 10.70
CA GLY A 149 16.87 4.78 11.32
C GLY A 149 15.48 4.62 10.72
N PHE A 150 14.79 5.74 10.47
CA PHE A 150 13.47 5.70 9.85
C PHE A 150 13.50 5.17 8.41
N ILE A 151 14.43 5.62 7.57
CA ILE A 151 14.54 5.08 6.20
C ILE A 151 14.86 3.58 6.25
N ASP A 152 15.80 3.14 7.09
CA ASP A 152 16.17 1.72 7.18
C ASP A 152 14.96 0.87 7.63
N ALA A 153 14.19 1.33 8.63
CA ALA A 153 12.96 0.67 9.07
C ALA A 153 11.88 0.65 7.98
N GLY A 154 11.69 1.77 7.28
CA GLY A 154 10.73 1.88 6.17
C GLY A 154 11.10 0.98 4.98
N GLN A 155 12.38 0.84 4.66
CA GLN A 155 12.85 -0.07 3.62
C GLN A 155 12.61 -1.53 4.01
N LEU A 156 12.89 -1.92 5.25
CA LEU A 156 12.60 -3.27 5.75
C LEU A 156 11.09 -3.56 5.74
N PHE A 157 10.27 -2.58 6.12
CA PHE A 157 8.82 -2.68 6.02
C PHE A 157 8.35 -2.89 4.56
N ALA A 158 8.88 -2.12 3.62
CA ALA A 158 8.58 -2.30 2.19
C ALA A 158 8.99 -3.70 1.68
N ILE A 159 10.18 -4.19 2.05
CA ILE A 159 10.62 -5.55 1.70
C ILE A 159 9.67 -6.60 2.27
N ALA A 160 9.28 -6.48 3.54
CA ALA A 160 8.37 -7.42 4.18
C ALA A 160 7.00 -7.46 3.47
N MET A 161 6.45 -6.29 3.14
CA MET A 161 5.19 -6.18 2.39
C MET A 161 5.28 -6.78 0.98
N LEU A 162 6.39 -6.54 0.28
CA LEU A 162 6.64 -7.11 -1.05
C LEU A 162 6.82 -8.62 -1.01
N VAL A 163 7.55 -9.16 -0.02
CA VAL A 163 7.69 -10.61 0.19
C VAL A 163 6.33 -11.24 0.51
N ALA A 164 5.53 -10.62 1.39
CA ALA A 164 4.18 -11.09 1.70
C ALA A 164 3.31 -11.13 0.44
N SER A 165 3.38 -10.11 -0.43
CA SER A 165 2.64 -10.09 -1.68
C SER A 165 3.11 -11.17 -2.66
N CYS A 166 4.42 -11.33 -2.87
CA CYS A 166 4.97 -12.44 -3.64
C CYS A 166 4.51 -13.80 -3.10
N TYR A 167 4.52 -13.98 -1.77
CA TYR A 167 4.07 -15.21 -1.14
C TYR A 167 2.58 -15.48 -1.39
N ARG A 168 1.71 -14.47 -1.27
CA ARG A 168 0.27 -14.64 -1.56
C ARG A 168 0.02 -15.02 -3.01
N HIS A 169 0.69 -14.34 -3.94
CA HIS A 169 0.65 -14.68 -5.37
C HIS A 169 1.24 -16.06 -5.68
N GLY A 170 2.27 -16.48 -4.97
CA GLY A 170 2.84 -17.82 -5.09
C GLY A 170 1.92 -18.89 -4.50
N SER A 171 1.36 -18.63 -3.33
CA SER A 171 0.43 -19.55 -2.64
C SER A 171 -0.84 -19.76 -3.45
N SER A 172 -1.40 -18.73 -4.08
CA SER A 172 -2.58 -18.88 -4.94
C SER A 172 -2.34 -19.80 -6.14
N ARG A 173 -1.09 -19.90 -6.60
CA ARG A 173 -0.66 -20.78 -7.69
C ARG A 173 -0.30 -22.20 -7.22
N ILE A 174 0.36 -22.32 -6.07
CA ILE A 174 0.85 -23.62 -5.54
C ILE A 174 -0.26 -24.38 -4.81
N HIS A 175 -1.15 -23.66 -4.12
CA HIS A 175 -2.24 -24.24 -3.33
C HIS A 175 -3.61 -23.84 -3.89
N PRO A 176 -3.99 -24.41 -5.07
CA PRO A 176 -5.30 -24.93 -5.40
C PRO A 176 -6.50 -24.71 -4.49
N ASP A 177 -6.29 -25.24 -3.32
CA ASP A 177 -7.30 -25.62 -2.35
C ASP A 177 -7.56 -24.50 -1.34
N LYS A 178 -6.61 -23.58 -1.18
CA LYS A 178 -6.72 -22.47 -0.23
C LYS A 178 -7.51 -21.33 -0.85
N THR A 179 -8.47 -20.80 -0.11
CA THR A 179 -9.28 -19.65 -0.53
C THR A 179 -8.41 -18.41 -0.65
N HIS A 180 -8.12 -18.00 -1.88
CA HIS A 180 -7.39 -16.77 -2.20
C HIS A 180 -8.32 -15.89 -3.03
N SER A 181 -8.87 -14.84 -2.43
CA SER A 181 -9.73 -13.91 -3.15
C SER A 181 -8.91 -13.00 -4.08
N ILE A 182 -9.47 -12.69 -5.25
CA ILE A 182 -8.87 -11.76 -6.22
C ILE A 182 -8.65 -10.40 -5.56
N TYR A 183 -9.66 -9.90 -4.84
CA TYR A 183 -9.56 -8.72 -3.96
C TYR A 183 -8.33 -8.77 -3.03
N GLY A 184 -8.08 -9.91 -2.37
CA GLY A 184 -6.95 -10.06 -1.47
C GLY A 184 -5.59 -10.04 -2.20
N LEU A 185 -5.52 -10.54 -3.43
CA LEU A 185 -4.31 -10.47 -4.26
C LEU A 185 -4.04 -9.05 -4.76
N GLU A 186 -5.09 -8.36 -5.20
CA GLU A 186 -5.03 -6.98 -5.70
C GLU A 186 -4.60 -6.01 -4.61
N ASN A 187 -5.28 -6.07 -3.46
CA ASN A 187 -4.96 -5.23 -2.31
C ASN A 187 -3.57 -5.53 -1.75
N SER A 188 -3.13 -6.78 -1.77
CA SER A 188 -1.77 -7.15 -1.38
C SER A 188 -0.73 -6.49 -2.30
N SER A 189 -0.92 -6.53 -3.62
CA SER A 189 -0.04 -5.83 -4.57
C SER A 189 -0.06 -4.32 -4.34
N TYR A 190 -1.25 -3.75 -4.19
CA TYR A 190 -1.46 -2.32 -4.02
C TYR A 190 -0.73 -1.78 -2.77
N LEU A 191 -0.94 -2.43 -1.63
CA LEU A 191 -0.34 -2.06 -0.35
C LEU A 191 1.17 -2.30 -0.32
N ALA A 192 1.65 -3.34 -1.01
CA ALA A 192 3.08 -3.59 -1.13
C ALA A 192 3.80 -2.50 -1.93
N VAL A 193 3.18 -2.00 -3.01
CA VAL A 193 3.71 -0.86 -3.78
C VAL A 193 3.61 0.44 -2.97
N PHE A 194 2.50 0.68 -2.27
CA PHE A 194 2.35 1.82 -1.35
C PHE A 194 3.50 1.87 -0.33
N ALA A 195 3.87 0.73 0.27
CA ALA A 195 4.91 0.65 1.30
C ALA A 195 6.30 1.14 0.84
N ILE A 196 6.55 1.24 -0.47
CA ILE A 196 7.80 1.75 -1.04
C ILE A 196 7.88 3.29 -0.95
N PHE A 197 6.76 3.98 -1.02
CA PHE A 197 6.74 5.45 -1.10
C PHE A 197 7.17 6.17 0.17
N PRO A 198 6.79 5.75 1.40
CA PRO A 198 7.28 6.37 2.63
C PRO A 198 8.82 6.45 2.69
N PRO A 199 9.61 5.36 2.51
CA PRO A 199 11.07 5.46 2.49
C PRO A 199 11.61 6.16 1.23
N LEU A 200 10.96 6.05 0.08
CA LEU A 200 11.37 6.76 -1.14
C LEU A 200 11.25 8.28 -0.98
N LEU A 201 10.18 8.77 -0.35
CA LEU A 201 9.95 10.17 -0.03
C LEU A 201 11.06 10.73 0.87
N LEU A 202 11.38 10.00 1.95
CA LEU A 202 12.45 10.35 2.88
C LEU A 202 13.83 10.37 2.21
N GLN A 203 14.07 9.43 1.30
CA GLN A 203 15.30 9.34 0.53
C GLN A 203 15.53 10.58 -0.37
N MET A 204 14.48 11.32 -0.76
CA MET A 204 14.61 12.55 -1.56
C MET A 204 15.15 13.75 -0.78
N VAL A 205 14.93 13.76 0.54
CA VAL A 205 15.39 14.84 1.44
C VAL A 205 16.69 14.49 2.16
N ALA A 206 17.12 13.23 2.15
CA ALA A 206 18.40 12.81 2.71
C ALA A 206 19.59 13.39 1.91
N THR A 207 20.48 14.12 2.58
CA THR A 207 21.66 14.74 1.97
C THR A 207 22.87 13.81 1.96
N GLU A 208 23.08 13.08 3.06
CA GLU A 208 24.20 12.15 3.23
C GLU A 208 23.68 10.86 3.80
N LEU A 209 23.93 9.73 3.14
CA LEU A 209 23.39 8.45 3.57
C LEU A 209 24.51 7.61 4.16
N ARG A 210 24.48 7.45 5.48
CA ARG A 210 25.31 6.45 6.18
C ARG A 210 24.98 5.06 5.61
N ARG A 211 26.00 4.19 5.50
CA ARG A 211 25.87 2.81 4.98
C ARG A 211 25.34 2.72 3.54
N ARG A 212 25.88 3.55 2.63
CA ARG A 212 25.50 3.56 1.20
C ARG A 212 25.41 2.16 0.58
N LYS A 213 26.33 1.24 0.88
CA LYS A 213 26.33 -0.14 0.34
C LYS A 213 25.08 -0.92 0.76
N THR A 214 24.75 -0.92 2.06
CA THR A 214 23.56 -1.61 2.58
C THR A 214 22.28 -1.05 1.96
N ARG A 215 22.15 0.27 1.87
CA ARG A 215 20.99 0.91 1.23
C ARG A 215 20.88 0.57 -0.24
N VAL A 216 22.01 0.44 -0.94
CA VAL A 216 22.02 0.03 -2.35
C VAL A 216 21.48 -1.39 -2.50
N ILE A 217 21.88 -2.30 -1.62
CA ILE A 217 21.37 -3.67 -1.59
C ILE A 217 19.87 -3.69 -1.27
N MET A 218 19.42 -2.96 -0.25
CA MET A 218 18.00 -2.88 0.10
C MET A 218 17.14 -2.35 -1.06
N TRP A 219 17.57 -1.28 -1.73
CA TRP A 219 16.86 -0.77 -2.91
C TRP A 219 16.85 -1.77 -4.07
N ALA A 220 17.96 -2.47 -4.33
CA ALA A 220 17.99 -3.52 -5.34
C ALA A 220 16.99 -4.65 -5.02
N VAL A 221 16.90 -5.08 -3.76
CA VAL A 221 15.93 -6.08 -3.31
C VAL A 221 14.49 -5.58 -3.47
N ILE A 222 14.19 -4.36 -3.02
CA ILE A 222 12.87 -3.72 -3.20
C ILE A 222 12.50 -3.69 -4.67
N THR A 223 13.41 -3.27 -5.54
CA THR A 223 13.17 -3.19 -6.99
C THR A 223 12.87 -4.55 -7.60
N VAL A 224 13.67 -5.57 -7.30
CA VAL A 224 13.46 -6.93 -7.84
C VAL A 224 12.12 -7.48 -7.39
N LEU A 225 11.79 -7.33 -6.10
CA LEU A 225 10.52 -7.79 -5.57
C LEU A 225 9.33 -6.99 -6.13
N ALA A 226 9.44 -5.67 -6.27
CA ALA A 226 8.40 -4.83 -6.87
C ALA A 226 8.11 -5.24 -8.32
N ILE A 227 9.16 -5.41 -9.15
CA ILE A 227 9.01 -5.91 -10.53
C ILE A 227 8.34 -7.29 -10.53
N THR A 228 8.71 -8.16 -9.58
CA THR A 228 8.11 -9.50 -9.45
C THR A 228 6.63 -9.41 -9.10
N VAL A 229 6.24 -8.59 -8.12
CA VAL A 229 4.83 -8.37 -7.74
C VAL A 229 4.04 -7.79 -8.90
N SER A 230 4.55 -6.77 -9.59
CA SER A 230 3.91 -6.18 -10.77
C SER A 230 3.74 -7.21 -11.91
N ALA A 231 4.76 -8.03 -12.16
CA ALA A 231 4.66 -9.10 -13.16
C ALA A 231 3.61 -10.16 -12.77
N LEU A 232 3.56 -10.57 -11.49
CA LEU A 232 2.56 -11.51 -10.99
C LEU A 232 1.15 -10.93 -11.05
N TYR A 233 1.00 -9.63 -10.81
CA TYR A 233 -0.25 -8.87 -10.92
C TYR A 233 -0.75 -8.79 -12.37
N LEU A 234 0.10 -8.35 -13.30
CA LEU A 234 -0.26 -8.27 -14.72
C LEU A 234 -0.54 -9.65 -15.31
N ASN A 235 0.18 -10.67 -14.87
CA ASN A 235 -0.03 -12.05 -15.29
C ASN A 235 -1.39 -12.60 -14.81
N LEU A 236 -1.86 -12.18 -13.63
CA LEU A 236 -3.19 -12.51 -13.12
C LEU A 236 -4.28 -11.93 -14.03
N GLY A 237 -4.16 -10.66 -14.43
CA GLY A 237 -5.15 -10.00 -15.28
C GLY A 237 -5.15 -10.46 -16.74
N THR A 238 -4.02 -10.91 -17.27
CA THR A 238 -3.88 -11.28 -18.69
C THR A 238 -4.08 -12.77 -18.98
N SER A 239 -3.90 -13.65 -17.99
CA SER A 239 -3.97 -15.09 -18.20
C SER A 239 -5.37 -15.63 -17.91
N VAL A 240 -6.18 -15.81 -18.96
CA VAL A 240 -7.50 -16.46 -18.87
C VAL A 240 -7.40 -17.81 -18.15
N LYS A 241 -6.35 -18.61 -18.44
CA LYS A 241 -6.13 -19.90 -17.76
C LYS A 241 -5.93 -19.76 -16.25
N GLN A 242 -5.23 -18.72 -15.79
CA GLN A 242 -5.05 -18.51 -14.35
C GLN A 242 -6.33 -18.04 -13.68
N VAL A 243 -7.06 -17.14 -14.34
CA VAL A 243 -8.38 -16.72 -13.87
C VAL A 243 -9.33 -17.92 -13.80
N LEU A 244 -9.35 -18.79 -14.82
CA LEU A 244 -10.12 -20.03 -14.84
C LEU A 244 -9.69 -21.00 -13.73
N ASN A 245 -8.39 -21.19 -13.51
CA ASN A 245 -7.89 -22.04 -12.42
C ASN A 245 -8.22 -21.48 -11.02
N LEU A 246 -8.35 -20.16 -10.89
CA LEU A 246 -8.83 -19.54 -9.65
C LEU A 246 -10.33 -19.74 -9.52
N LEU A 247 -11.08 -19.61 -10.63
CA LEU A 247 -12.52 -19.79 -10.76
C LEU A 247 -13.02 -21.23 -10.56
N ASP A 248 -12.15 -22.22 -10.76
CA ASP A 248 -12.44 -23.65 -10.65
C ASP A 248 -12.73 -24.15 -9.21
N ARG A 249 -13.08 -23.25 -8.30
CA ARG A 249 -13.22 -23.55 -6.86
C ARG A 249 -14.59 -23.13 -6.37
N ASP A 250 -15.16 -23.88 -5.43
CA ASP A 250 -16.45 -23.57 -4.80
C ASP A 250 -16.50 -22.16 -4.18
N SER A 251 -15.37 -21.65 -3.65
CA SER A 251 -15.27 -20.28 -3.12
C SER A 251 -15.09 -19.21 -4.20
N ALA A 252 -14.63 -19.60 -5.38
CA ALA A 252 -14.28 -18.65 -6.42
C ALA A 252 -15.50 -18.14 -7.17
N THR A 253 -16.58 -18.92 -7.22
CA THR A 253 -17.84 -18.41 -7.76
C THR A 253 -18.40 -17.28 -6.92
N THR A 254 -18.34 -17.39 -5.59
CA THR A 254 -18.76 -16.29 -4.70
C THR A 254 -17.87 -15.07 -4.85
N ASP A 255 -16.55 -15.27 -5.00
CA ASP A 255 -15.60 -14.17 -5.21
C ASP A 255 -15.80 -13.47 -6.55
N VAL A 256 -16.03 -14.21 -7.64
CA VAL A 256 -16.23 -13.60 -8.96
C VAL A 256 -17.60 -12.98 -9.11
N PHE A 257 -18.64 -13.59 -8.54
CA PHE A 257 -19.94 -12.93 -8.47
C PHE A 257 -19.85 -11.62 -7.68
N TRP A 258 -19.15 -11.63 -6.55
CA TRP A 258 -18.87 -10.41 -5.80
C TRP A 258 -18.14 -9.37 -6.64
N GLN A 259 -17.11 -9.78 -7.36
CA GLN A 259 -16.29 -8.91 -8.18
C GLN A 259 -17.07 -8.29 -9.35
N LEU A 260 -17.98 -9.04 -9.98
CA LEU A 260 -18.75 -8.56 -11.13
C LEU A 260 -19.93 -7.66 -10.72
N HIS A 261 -20.57 -7.95 -9.58
CA HIS A 261 -21.85 -7.33 -9.23
C HIS A 261 -21.80 -6.44 -7.98
N CYS A 262 -20.83 -6.65 -7.08
CA CYS A 262 -20.75 -5.97 -5.79
C CYS A 262 -19.54 -5.02 -5.68
N ASP A 263 -18.48 -5.24 -6.46
CA ASP A 263 -17.26 -4.42 -6.50
C ASP A 263 -17.51 -3.08 -7.23
N PRO A 264 -17.13 -1.92 -6.66
CA PRO A 264 -17.24 -0.65 -7.35
C PRO A 264 -16.21 -0.54 -8.49
N GLU A 265 -16.65 -0.78 -9.73
CA GLU A 265 -15.80 -0.70 -10.93
C GLU A 265 -15.03 0.62 -11.02
N ASP A 266 -15.68 1.76 -10.75
CA ASP A 266 -15.04 3.08 -10.79
C ASP A 266 -13.87 3.20 -9.79
N LEU A 267 -14.06 2.68 -8.58
CA LEU A 267 -13.06 2.81 -7.51
C LEU A 267 -11.92 1.82 -7.70
N ARG A 268 -12.23 0.62 -8.20
CA ARG A 268 -11.26 -0.38 -8.64
C ARG A 268 -10.40 0.16 -9.79
N GLY A 269 -11.02 0.75 -10.81
CA GLY A 269 -10.31 1.40 -11.92
C GLY A 269 -9.42 2.55 -11.43
N ALA A 270 -9.86 3.33 -10.44
CA ALA A 270 -9.03 4.35 -9.80
C ALA A 270 -7.83 3.76 -9.04
N LEU A 271 -8.00 2.63 -8.35
CA LEU A 271 -6.90 1.90 -7.71
C LEU A 271 -5.90 1.41 -8.77
N ASP A 272 -6.36 0.76 -9.84
CA ASP A 272 -5.52 0.28 -10.93
C ASP A 272 -4.71 1.41 -11.57
N PHE A 273 -5.36 2.54 -11.85
CA PHE A 273 -4.70 3.71 -12.40
C PHE A 273 -3.64 4.28 -11.44
N ALA A 274 -3.96 4.38 -10.15
CA ALA A 274 -3.02 4.85 -9.14
C ALA A 274 -1.82 3.91 -8.99
N LEU A 275 -2.05 2.60 -9.03
CA LEU A 275 -0.99 1.58 -9.00
C LEU A 275 -0.07 1.69 -10.22
N PHE A 276 -0.65 1.79 -11.42
CA PHE A 276 0.12 1.97 -12.65
C PHE A 276 0.96 3.25 -12.62
N PHE A 277 0.39 4.37 -12.18
CA PHE A 277 1.12 5.62 -12.05
C PHE A 277 2.25 5.52 -11.02
N ALA A 278 2.01 4.84 -9.91
CA ALA A 278 3.01 4.55 -8.89
C ALA A 278 4.18 3.72 -9.44
N GLU A 279 3.90 2.70 -10.25
CA GLU A 279 4.92 1.87 -10.90
C GLU A 279 5.77 2.68 -11.90
N ILE A 280 5.15 3.54 -12.72
CA ILE A 280 5.90 4.46 -13.61
C ILE A 280 6.86 5.32 -12.79
N LEU A 281 6.37 5.93 -11.71
CA LEU A 281 7.19 6.77 -10.85
C LEU A 281 8.33 5.97 -10.20
N LEU A 282 8.09 4.73 -9.81
CA LEU A 282 9.12 3.82 -9.28
C LEU A 282 10.20 3.51 -10.32
N VAL A 283 9.82 3.23 -11.57
CA VAL A 283 10.76 2.99 -12.67
C VAL A 283 11.62 4.23 -12.92
N LEU A 284 11.02 5.42 -12.96
CA LEU A 284 11.76 6.68 -13.13
C LEU A 284 12.77 6.90 -11.99
N ASN A 285 12.35 6.64 -10.74
CA ASN A 285 13.22 6.73 -9.57
C ASN A 285 14.36 5.70 -9.60
N LEU A 286 14.08 4.48 -10.06
CA LEU A 286 15.07 3.43 -10.25
C LEU A 286 16.11 3.82 -11.30
N LEU A 287 15.68 4.30 -12.48
CA LEU A 287 16.59 4.75 -13.53
C LEU A 287 17.50 5.86 -13.04
N TRP A 288 16.94 6.82 -12.31
CA TRP A 288 17.69 7.89 -11.67
C TRP A 288 18.71 7.38 -10.65
N TRP A 289 18.30 6.42 -9.83
CA TRP A 289 19.17 5.79 -8.85
C TRP A 289 20.30 4.97 -9.49
N LEU A 290 19.99 4.19 -10.54
CA LEU A 290 20.99 3.42 -11.31
C LEU A 290 22.04 4.36 -11.91
N TYR A 291 21.61 5.49 -12.47
CA TYR A 291 22.53 6.53 -12.95
C TYR A 291 23.46 7.08 -11.83
N ARG A 292 22.94 7.26 -10.61
CA ARG A 292 23.71 7.71 -9.44
C ARG A 292 24.64 6.64 -8.85
N VAL A 293 24.37 5.37 -9.06
CA VAL A 293 25.23 4.25 -8.62
C VAL A 293 26.24 3.87 -9.70
N ALA A 294 25.95 4.17 -10.98
CA ALA A 294 26.81 3.83 -12.10
C ALA A 294 28.28 4.28 -11.90
N PRO A 295 29.25 3.47 -12.35
CA PRO A 295 30.68 3.77 -12.26
C PRO A 295 31.02 5.18 -12.74
N VAL A 296 32.05 5.78 -12.13
CA VAL A 296 32.52 7.13 -12.48
C VAL A 296 32.84 7.23 -13.98
N ALA A 297 33.36 6.18 -14.61
CA ALA A 297 33.60 6.13 -16.06
C ALA A 297 32.32 6.42 -16.87
N ILE A 298 31.23 5.69 -16.61
CA ILE A 298 29.94 5.88 -17.29
C ILE A 298 29.39 7.28 -17.02
N ARG A 299 29.42 7.72 -15.75
CA ARG A 299 28.91 9.03 -15.37
C ARG A 299 29.74 10.17 -15.99
N SER A 300 31.06 10.03 -16.02
CA SER A 300 31.96 11.02 -16.62
C SER A 300 31.75 11.11 -18.13
N TRP A 301 31.45 10.00 -18.80
CA TRP A 301 31.13 10.00 -20.22
C TRP A 301 29.82 10.75 -20.50
N VAL A 302 28.75 10.47 -19.75
CA VAL A 302 27.47 11.20 -19.85
C VAL A 302 27.67 12.68 -19.49
N ASN A 303 28.40 12.95 -18.41
CA ASN A 303 28.60 14.29 -17.90
C ASN A 303 29.55 15.10 -18.78
N ARG A 304 30.51 14.53 -19.51
CA ARG A 304 31.39 15.29 -20.42
C ARG A 304 30.60 16.10 -21.45
N ARG A 305 29.40 15.66 -21.85
CA ARG A 305 28.50 16.43 -22.72
C ARG A 305 27.70 17.53 -22.02
N VAL A 306 27.66 17.51 -20.69
CA VAL A 306 26.63 18.16 -19.87
C VAL A 306 27.22 19.07 -18.77
N SER A 307 28.49 18.87 -18.40
CA SER A 307 29.10 19.16 -17.09
C SER A 307 29.52 20.61 -16.79
N LYS A 308 29.28 21.62 -17.64
CA LYS A 308 29.83 22.97 -17.37
C LYS A 308 28.87 24.00 -16.77
N HIS A 309 27.62 23.65 -16.45
CA HIS A 309 26.65 24.66 -16.01
C HIS A 309 26.13 24.47 -14.60
N ARG A 310 26.30 25.52 -13.77
CA ARG A 310 25.61 25.81 -12.51
C ARG A 310 24.12 25.42 -12.53
N ALA A 311 23.50 25.54 -13.70
CA ALA A 311 22.13 25.10 -13.98
C ALA A 311 21.86 23.63 -13.59
N TRP A 312 22.82 22.72 -13.73
CA TRP A 312 22.64 21.29 -13.39
C TRP A 312 22.45 21.04 -11.91
N HIS A 313 23.16 21.76 -11.05
CA HIS A 313 22.99 21.62 -9.60
C HIS A 313 21.65 22.18 -9.13
N ILE A 314 21.20 23.29 -9.73
CA ILE A 314 19.88 23.87 -9.47
C ILE A 314 18.79 22.92 -9.94
N LEU A 315 18.90 22.40 -11.17
CA LEU A 315 17.97 21.43 -11.73
C LEU A 315 17.91 20.15 -10.90
N ASP A 316 19.05 19.58 -10.49
CA ASP A 316 19.11 18.39 -9.63
C ASP A 316 18.37 18.59 -8.31
N ARG A 317 18.56 19.75 -7.67
CA ARG A 317 17.87 20.10 -6.43
C ARG A 317 16.36 20.22 -6.67
N SER A 318 15.94 20.94 -7.70
CA SER A 318 14.53 21.13 -8.03
C SER A 318 13.84 19.81 -8.41
N VAL A 319 14.48 18.97 -9.22
CA VAL A 319 13.96 17.65 -9.62
C VAL A 319 13.77 16.75 -8.40
N LYS A 320 14.73 16.72 -7.46
CA LYS A 320 14.59 15.93 -6.23
C LYS A 320 13.42 16.38 -5.37
N VAL A 321 13.25 17.69 -5.20
CA VAL A 321 12.14 18.22 -4.41
C VAL A 321 10.81 17.93 -5.10
N LEU A 322 10.72 18.20 -6.41
CA LEU A 322 9.51 17.92 -7.20
C LEU A 322 9.14 16.44 -7.14
N ASN A 323 10.13 15.55 -7.33
CA ASN A 323 9.93 14.11 -7.20
C ASN A 323 9.51 13.71 -5.77
N GLY A 324 10.04 14.38 -4.74
CA GLY A 324 9.56 14.25 -3.37
C GLY A 324 8.07 14.61 -3.24
N PHE A 325 7.63 15.75 -3.78
CA PHE A 325 6.21 16.12 -3.78
C PHE A 325 5.33 15.15 -4.57
N LEU A 326 5.83 14.60 -5.68
CA LEU A 326 5.13 13.56 -6.44
C LEU A 326 4.98 12.27 -5.61
N CYS A 327 6.05 11.81 -4.96
CA CYS A 327 6.00 10.65 -4.07
C CYS A 327 5.02 10.89 -2.91
N PHE A 328 5.02 12.08 -2.32
CA PHE A 328 4.07 12.49 -1.29
C PHE A 328 2.61 12.41 -1.78
N ALA A 329 2.34 12.97 -2.97
CA ALA A 329 1.01 12.96 -3.56
C ALA A 329 0.54 11.53 -3.87
N VAL A 330 1.39 10.71 -4.50
CA VAL A 330 1.07 9.30 -4.82
C VAL A 330 0.80 8.50 -3.55
N MET A 331 1.64 8.62 -2.53
CA MET A 331 1.48 7.92 -1.26
C MET A 331 0.11 8.21 -0.62
N TRP A 332 -0.27 9.49 -0.50
CA TRP A 332 -1.55 9.87 0.09
C TRP A 332 -2.75 9.52 -0.78
N THR A 333 -2.63 9.67 -2.11
CA THR A 333 -3.66 9.23 -3.06
C THR A 333 -3.89 7.73 -2.92
N MET A 334 -2.83 6.94 -2.84
CA MET A 334 -2.96 5.49 -2.70
C MET A 334 -3.64 5.11 -1.39
N LEU A 335 -3.18 5.67 -0.27
CA LEU A 335 -3.77 5.40 1.04
C LEU A 335 -5.24 5.86 1.13
N GLY A 336 -5.55 7.01 0.53
CA GLY A 336 -6.90 7.57 0.48
C GLY A 336 -7.85 6.71 -0.35
N LEU A 337 -7.45 6.31 -1.55
CA LEU A 337 -8.23 5.42 -2.41
C LEU A 337 -8.45 4.06 -1.77
N PHE A 338 -7.40 3.45 -1.19
CA PHE A 338 -7.51 2.18 -0.49
C PHE A 338 -8.47 2.28 0.71
N ASN A 339 -8.39 3.36 1.50
CA ASN A 339 -9.31 3.55 2.62
C ASN A 339 -10.76 3.78 2.15
N ALA A 340 -10.97 4.52 1.06
CA ALA A 340 -12.29 4.69 0.46
C ALA A 340 -12.85 3.34 -0.01
N TYR A 341 -12.02 2.52 -0.66
CA TYR A 341 -12.37 1.19 -1.12
C TYR A 341 -12.72 0.27 0.05
N ARG A 342 -11.91 0.26 1.09
CA ARG A 342 -12.18 -0.47 2.33
C ARG A 342 -13.51 -0.05 2.99
N LEU A 343 -13.76 1.26 3.14
CA LEU A 343 -15.00 1.77 3.74
C LEU A 343 -16.23 1.39 2.91
N TYR A 344 -16.10 1.40 1.59
CA TYR A 344 -17.16 0.97 0.69
C TYR A 344 -17.47 -0.51 0.88
N PHE A 345 -16.45 -1.36 0.88
CA PHE A 345 -16.57 -2.80 1.13
C PHE A 345 -17.20 -3.07 2.50
N GLY A 346 -16.74 -2.39 3.55
CA GLY A 346 -17.27 -2.54 4.91
C GLY A 346 -18.76 -2.20 5.02
N ARG A 347 -19.26 -1.24 4.24
CA ARG A 347 -20.71 -0.92 4.21
C ARG A 347 -21.54 -1.97 3.45
N ARG A 348 -20.95 -2.65 2.47
CA ARG A 348 -21.66 -3.64 1.63
C ARG A 348 -21.69 -5.04 2.19
N MET A 349 -20.64 -5.45 2.89
CA MET A 349 -20.50 -6.83 3.37
C MET A 349 -21.27 -7.11 4.66
N GLY A 350 -21.72 -6.08 5.38
CA GLY A 350 -22.46 -6.27 6.62
C GLY A 350 -21.60 -6.92 7.71
N SER A 351 -22.21 -7.80 8.52
CA SER A 351 -21.57 -8.36 9.72
C SER A 351 -20.55 -9.47 9.48
N THR A 352 -20.44 -9.98 8.25
CA THR A 352 -19.46 -11.02 7.88
C THR A 352 -18.05 -10.47 7.65
N ASN A 353 -17.90 -9.14 7.60
CA ASN A 353 -16.61 -8.51 7.37
C ASN A 353 -15.64 -8.69 8.54
N GLN A 354 -14.55 -9.43 8.30
CA GLN A 354 -13.49 -9.66 9.27
C GLN A 354 -12.43 -8.54 9.28
N ASP A 355 -12.46 -7.58 8.35
CA ASP A 355 -11.49 -6.47 8.28
C ASP A 355 -11.47 -5.57 9.52
N ASN A 356 -12.48 -5.68 10.39
CA ASN A 356 -12.53 -4.92 11.65
C ASN A 356 -11.77 -5.60 12.80
N GLN A 357 -11.32 -6.84 12.61
CA GLN A 357 -10.64 -7.61 13.66
C GLN A 357 -9.16 -7.23 13.78
N TRP A 358 -8.69 -7.24 15.03
CA TRP A 358 -7.28 -7.06 15.35
C TRP A 358 -6.57 -8.41 15.33
N SER A 359 -5.50 -8.53 14.55
CA SER A 359 -4.61 -9.71 14.59
C SER A 359 -3.37 -9.42 15.43
N PHE A 360 -2.72 -10.47 15.95
CA PHE A 360 -1.45 -10.34 16.67
C PHE A 360 -0.37 -9.67 15.81
N GLY A 361 -0.33 -10.01 14.51
CA GLY A 361 0.59 -9.43 13.54
C GLY A 361 0.41 -7.91 13.40
N GLN A 362 -0.83 -7.41 13.47
CA GLN A 362 -1.10 -5.97 13.42
C GLN A 362 -0.51 -5.20 14.61
N ILE A 363 -0.63 -5.74 15.82
CA ILE A 363 -0.08 -5.12 17.03
C ILE A 363 1.45 -5.07 16.93
N PHE A 364 2.06 -6.17 16.48
CA PHE A 364 3.50 -6.23 16.24
C PHE A 364 3.94 -5.23 15.17
N ALA A 365 3.15 -5.06 14.11
CA ALA A 365 3.41 -4.09 13.05
C ALA A 365 3.28 -2.63 13.52
N LEU A 366 2.52 -2.32 14.59
CA LEU A 366 2.56 -0.99 15.21
C LEU A 366 3.85 -0.78 16.00
N ALA A 367 4.32 -1.82 16.68
CA ALA A 367 5.55 -1.76 17.48
C ALA A 367 6.80 -1.50 16.64
N THR A 368 6.80 -1.80 15.33
CA THR A 368 7.93 -1.50 14.43
C THR A 368 8.20 0.00 14.29
N TRP A 369 7.21 0.86 14.54
CA TRP A 369 7.38 2.32 14.51
C TRP A 369 7.80 2.92 15.86
N ALA A 370 7.69 2.17 16.96
CA ALA A 370 8.07 2.66 18.28
C ALA A 370 9.56 3.07 18.36
N PRO A 371 10.53 2.31 17.81
CA PRO A 371 11.92 2.75 17.79
C PRO A 371 12.11 4.07 17.04
N VAL A 372 11.41 4.30 15.93
CA VAL A 372 11.49 5.56 15.18
C VAL A 372 11.02 6.75 16.02
N ALA A 373 9.90 6.58 16.73
CA ALA A 373 9.37 7.62 17.60
C ALA A 373 10.28 7.88 18.81
N ILE A 374 10.78 6.82 19.45
CA ILE A 374 11.71 6.92 20.59
C ILE A 374 13.00 7.62 20.16
N ASP A 375 13.53 7.27 18.99
CA ASP A 375 14.72 7.89 18.41
C ASP A 375 14.53 9.39 18.18
N LEU A 376 13.41 9.77 17.57
CA LEU A 376 13.09 11.17 17.34
C LEU A 376 12.94 11.93 18.66
N ILE A 377 12.20 11.39 19.63
CA ILE A 377 11.94 12.04 20.92
C ILE A 377 13.22 12.14 21.75
N SER A 378 14.02 11.07 21.83
CA SER A 378 15.27 11.05 22.59
C SER A 378 16.26 12.08 22.08
N ILE A 379 16.47 12.16 20.76
CA ILE A 379 17.33 13.17 20.13
C ILE A 379 16.74 14.57 20.32
N PHE A 380 15.42 14.72 20.24
CA PHE A 380 14.77 16.00 20.48
C PHE A 380 14.92 16.46 21.95
N VAL A 381 14.84 15.58 22.94
CA VAL A 381 14.95 15.97 24.35
C VAL A 381 16.40 16.21 24.74
N HIS A 382 17.28 15.22 24.52
CA HIS A 382 18.65 15.19 25.03
C HIS A 382 19.68 15.78 24.06
N GLY A 383 19.33 15.95 22.78
CA GLY A 383 20.25 16.38 21.73
C GLY A 383 20.85 15.21 20.94
N ALA A 384 21.49 15.53 19.82
CA ALA A 384 22.05 14.54 18.88
C ALA A 384 23.16 13.69 19.51
N LYS A 385 24.03 14.29 20.33
CA LYS A 385 25.15 13.59 20.96
C LYS A 385 24.66 12.47 21.88
N ASP A 386 23.94 12.83 22.92
CA ASP A 386 23.47 11.89 23.95
C ASP A 386 22.48 10.85 23.35
N GLY A 387 21.65 11.28 22.40
CA GLY A 387 20.69 10.38 21.73
C GLY A 387 21.33 9.35 20.79
N LEU A 388 22.50 9.65 20.20
CA LEU A 388 23.20 8.75 19.29
C LEU A 388 24.31 7.94 19.97
N GLU A 389 24.93 8.46 21.02
CA GLU A 389 26.04 7.82 21.73
C GLU A 389 25.62 6.45 22.29
N GLY A 390 24.41 6.35 22.84
CA GLY A 390 23.87 5.07 23.32
C GLY A 390 23.64 3.99 22.25
N LYS A 391 23.73 4.32 20.95
CA LYS A 391 23.58 3.36 19.83
C LYS A 391 24.88 2.96 19.17
N ILE A 392 25.96 3.64 19.53
CA ILE A 392 27.28 3.36 19.00
C ILE A 392 27.96 2.38 19.97
N SER A 393 28.81 1.51 19.44
CA SER A 393 29.61 0.63 20.29
C SER A 393 30.48 1.47 21.23
N GLU A 394 30.62 1.05 22.49
CA GLU A 394 31.41 1.73 23.53
C GLU A 394 32.87 2.03 23.13
N ARG A 395 33.38 1.41 22.06
CA ARG A 395 34.71 1.66 21.51
C ARG A 395 34.84 2.99 20.74
N TYR A 396 33.70 3.60 20.38
CA TYR A 396 33.66 4.83 19.62
C TYR A 396 32.87 5.88 20.38
N HIS A 397 33.38 7.11 20.38
CA HIS A 397 32.67 8.26 20.94
C HIS A 397 32.31 9.23 19.81
N LEU A 398 31.22 9.96 20.00
CA LEU A 398 30.76 10.94 19.03
C LEU A 398 31.58 12.23 19.19
N VAL A 399 32.39 12.57 18.19
CA VAL A 399 33.13 13.83 18.16
C VAL A 399 32.40 14.78 17.20
N GLU A 400 32.10 15.99 17.67
CA GLU A 400 31.71 17.09 16.79
C GLU A 400 32.89 17.36 15.86
N ALA A 401 32.69 17.21 14.55
CA ALA A 401 33.75 17.57 13.63
C ALA A 401 34.13 19.03 13.87
N PRO A 402 35.43 19.34 13.99
CA PRO A 402 35.85 20.72 14.03
C PRO A 402 35.28 21.40 12.78
N PRO A 403 34.81 22.66 12.89
CA PRO A 403 34.30 23.38 11.73
C PRO A 403 35.34 23.29 10.64
N THR A 404 35.02 22.60 9.55
CA THR A 404 35.96 22.41 8.45
C THR A 404 36.37 23.81 8.00
N PRO A 405 37.66 24.16 8.03
CA PRO A 405 38.10 25.45 7.53
C PRO A 405 37.68 25.49 6.07
N VAL A 406 36.64 26.27 5.81
CA VAL A 406 36.14 26.51 4.48
C VAL A 406 37.28 27.14 3.72
N THR A 407 37.94 26.39 2.83
CA THR A 407 38.93 26.95 1.92
C THR A 407 38.16 27.85 0.95
N TYR A 408 38.07 29.14 1.26
CA TYR A 408 37.30 30.16 0.54
C TYR A 408 37.72 30.39 -0.92
N LEU A 409 38.66 29.60 -1.46
CA LEU A 409 39.24 29.82 -2.78
C LEU A 409 38.30 29.49 -3.95
N ASP A 410 37.15 28.82 -3.71
CA ASP A 410 36.19 28.44 -4.78
C ASP A 410 34.70 28.72 -4.45
N MET A 411 34.38 29.41 -3.35
CA MET A 411 32.98 29.71 -3.01
C MET A 411 32.59 31.16 -3.34
N ASP A 412 31.51 31.28 -4.14
CA ASP A 412 30.82 32.53 -4.48
C ASP A 412 30.50 33.30 -3.18
N PRO A 413 30.93 34.56 -3.00
CA PRO A 413 30.80 35.31 -1.73
C PRO A 413 29.35 35.47 -1.24
N LEU A 414 28.36 35.15 -2.07
CA LEU A 414 26.93 35.12 -1.72
C LEU A 414 26.43 33.78 -1.16
N GLN A 415 27.26 32.73 -1.11
CA GLN A 415 26.89 31.39 -0.65
C GLN A 415 27.59 30.95 0.64
N VAL A 416 28.31 31.83 1.33
CA VAL A 416 28.88 31.52 2.65
C VAL A 416 27.72 31.11 3.59
N PRO A 417 27.64 29.85 4.04
CA PRO A 417 26.68 29.47 5.05
C PRO A 417 27.00 30.28 6.31
N ALA A 418 26.01 30.96 6.88
CA ALA A 418 26.21 31.77 8.09
C ALA A 418 26.57 30.93 9.34
N GLU A 419 26.52 29.59 9.26
CA GLU A 419 26.90 28.66 10.31
C GLU A 419 27.76 27.50 9.75
N PRO A 420 28.78 27.06 10.48
CA PRO A 420 29.53 25.85 10.14
C PRO A 420 28.62 24.62 10.14
N GLN A 421 28.72 23.78 9.10
CA GLN A 421 28.10 22.47 9.10
C GLN A 421 28.86 21.56 10.06
N TYR A 422 28.27 21.28 11.21
CA TYR A 422 28.75 20.24 12.11
C TYR A 422 28.39 18.88 11.50
N SER A 423 29.40 18.15 11.02
CA SER A 423 29.29 16.72 10.78
C SER A 423 29.79 15.99 12.03
N HIS A 424 29.18 14.87 12.40
CA HIS A 424 29.70 14.06 13.50
C HIS A 424 30.60 12.96 12.91
N VAL A 425 31.84 12.87 13.41
CA VAL A 425 32.79 11.83 13.00
C VAL A 425 32.96 10.86 14.15
N LEU A 426 32.99 9.56 13.84
CA LEU A 426 33.35 8.54 14.81
C LEU A 426 34.86 8.57 14.98
N ALA A 427 35.32 8.92 16.17
CA ALA A 427 36.71 8.75 16.56
C ALA A 427 36.84 7.46 17.38
N GLU A 428 37.85 6.66 17.07
CA GLU A 428 38.24 5.54 17.91
C GLU A 428 38.81 6.09 19.22
N SER A 429 38.33 5.57 20.35
CA SER A 429 38.86 5.99 21.65
C SER A 429 40.33 5.58 21.76
N THR A 430 41.24 6.55 21.65
CA THR A 430 42.67 6.32 21.86
C THR A 430 43.05 6.24 23.34
N ASP A 431 42.08 6.29 24.26
CA ASP A 431 42.28 6.03 25.70
C ASP A 431 42.43 4.52 25.96
N GLY A 432 43.39 3.92 25.25
CA GLY A 432 43.94 2.61 25.53
C GLY A 432 45.17 2.75 26.43
N ARG A 433 45.01 3.34 27.62
CA ARG A 433 45.91 3.04 28.74
C ARG A 433 45.55 1.61 29.18
N TYR A 434 46.18 0.62 28.53
CA TYR A 434 46.24 -0.76 29.01
C TYR A 434 47.07 -0.77 30.30
N ASP A 435 46.46 -0.36 31.41
CA ASP A 435 46.97 -0.72 32.73
C ASP A 435 46.70 -2.21 32.92
N LYS A 436 47.80 -2.98 32.88
CA LYS A 436 47.86 -4.40 33.20
C LYS A 436 47.18 -4.67 34.54
N ALA A 437 46.23 -5.60 34.57
CA ALA A 437 45.92 -6.41 35.74
C ALA A 437 46.17 -7.88 35.37
#